data_AF-A0A961UPX9-F1
#
_entry.id   AF-A0A961UPX9-F1
#
_cell.length_a   1.000
_cell.length_b   1.000
_cell.length_c   1.000
_cell.angle_alpha   90.00
_cell.angle_beta   90.00
_cell.angle_gamma   90.00
#
_symmetry.space_group_name_H-M   'P 1'
#
loop_
_entity.id
_entity.type
_entity.pdbx_description
1 polymer ?
#
loop_
_entity_poly.entity_id
_entity_poly.type
_entity_poly.pdbx_seq_one_letter_code
_entity_poly.pdbx_strand_id
1 'polypeptide(L)'
;MTQVLASRNPDPETPDKSDAEFGTSAENFPVARVGDTVYALLPGRGETYFLATARRINRPLEEFRRDDFYGHGGMLRDEDAFRAKVLEQAEHAKELRALNRRELHSREFTPWGASQGATLYGEGVAFHSTASHGGFHLSEERNAEVDHRLRRHKGWYEEDAEWATVAMTFPDLFTSLERRSADQTFKDSWPDAWEAIRGTILEPGQSFEKDRRAFHQRHAEDWIVIAAIRSDHHSGFVETIATRGGVRSPSVEERRFLVPASDYDPRRFGFVIDPVQHGVYDGPSSFVGWRR
;
A
#
# COMPACT_ATOMS: atom_id res chain seq x y z
N MET A 1 -0.16 2.54 -70.07
CA MET A 1 -0.78 2.07 -68.80
C MET A 1 -0.11 0.77 -68.41
N THR A 2 0.66 0.77 -67.32
CA THR A 2 0.76 -0.29 -66.28
C THR A 2 1.87 0.20 -65.35
N GLN A 3 1.47 0.71 -64.19
CA GLN A 3 2.32 1.29 -63.16
C GLN A 3 2.88 0.15 -62.30
N VAL A 4 4.20 0.11 -62.12
CA VAL A 4 4.86 -0.83 -61.21
C VAL A 4 4.72 -0.27 -59.79
N LEU A 5 4.00 -1.00 -58.93
CA LEU A 5 3.89 -0.72 -57.50
C LEU A 5 5.24 -1.03 -56.83
N ALA A 6 5.91 0.01 -56.35
CA ALA A 6 7.05 -0.14 -55.46
C ALA A 6 6.54 -0.57 -54.06
N SER A 7 6.95 -1.75 -53.61
CA SER A 7 6.79 -2.19 -52.23
C SER A 7 7.51 -1.21 -51.31
N ARG A 8 6.74 -0.58 -50.43
CA ARG A 8 7.23 0.30 -49.37
C ARG A 8 7.71 -0.59 -48.23
N ASN A 9 9.01 -0.62 -47.97
CA ASN A 9 9.55 -1.21 -46.74
C ASN A 9 8.93 -0.50 -45.53
N PRO A 10 8.59 -1.21 -44.44
CA PRO A 10 8.23 -0.56 -43.19
C PRO A 10 9.45 0.18 -42.65
N ASP A 11 9.26 1.45 -42.30
CA ASP A 11 10.26 2.26 -41.61
C ASP A 11 10.65 1.56 -40.29
N PRO A 12 11.94 1.62 -39.88
CA PRO A 12 12.35 1.11 -38.58
C PRO A 12 11.57 1.85 -37.50
N GLU A 13 10.88 1.09 -36.65
CA GLU A 13 10.19 1.58 -35.47
C GLU A 13 11.11 2.55 -34.73
N THR A 14 10.69 3.81 -34.64
CA THR A 14 11.27 4.77 -33.70
C THR A 14 11.33 4.10 -32.34
N PRO A 15 12.50 4.04 -31.67
CA PRO A 15 12.58 3.45 -30.34
C PRO A 15 11.57 4.17 -29.45
N ASP A 16 10.72 3.38 -28.79
CA ASP A 16 9.75 3.89 -27.85
C ASP A 16 10.48 4.84 -26.89
N LYS A 17 10.00 6.09 -26.79
CA LYS A 17 10.60 7.15 -25.96
C LYS A 17 10.43 6.86 -24.46
N SER A 18 9.80 5.75 -24.11
CA SER A 18 9.74 5.27 -22.75
C SER A 18 11.09 4.63 -22.37
N ASP A 19 11.59 4.91 -21.16
CA ASP A 19 12.71 4.16 -20.55
C ASP A 19 12.33 2.68 -20.27
N ALA A 20 11.25 2.18 -20.88
CA ALA A 20 10.69 0.85 -20.71
C ALA A 20 10.88 0.01 -21.98
N GLU A 21 11.51 -1.15 -21.83
CA GLU A 21 11.64 -2.15 -22.88
C GLU A 21 10.57 -3.22 -22.65
N PHE A 22 9.63 -3.41 -23.58
CA PHE A 22 8.59 -4.44 -23.51
C PHE A 22 8.96 -5.66 -24.33
N GLY A 23 8.54 -6.85 -23.87
CA GLY A 23 8.77 -8.09 -24.59
C GLY A 23 7.92 -9.24 -24.08
N THR A 24 8.25 -10.43 -24.58
CA THR A 24 7.61 -11.70 -24.18
C THR A 24 8.68 -12.63 -23.63
N SER A 25 8.37 -13.30 -22.53
CA SER A 25 9.29 -14.20 -21.83
C SER A 25 9.45 -15.56 -22.54
N ALA A 26 10.37 -16.40 -22.05
CA ALA A 26 10.58 -17.77 -22.54
C ALA A 26 9.33 -18.67 -22.35
N GLU A 27 8.43 -18.29 -21.45
CA GLU A 27 7.20 -19.02 -21.12
C GLU A 27 5.94 -18.31 -21.64
N ASN A 28 6.10 -17.40 -22.62
CA ASN A 28 5.03 -16.67 -23.30
C ASN A 28 4.16 -15.77 -22.41
N PHE A 29 4.73 -15.18 -21.36
CA PHE A 29 4.06 -14.13 -20.58
C PHE A 29 4.66 -12.74 -20.85
N PRO A 30 3.86 -11.65 -20.75
CA PRO A 30 4.36 -10.29 -20.93
C PRO A 30 5.42 -9.92 -19.90
N VAL A 31 6.51 -9.32 -20.36
CA VAL A 31 7.60 -8.79 -19.54
C VAL A 31 7.98 -7.40 -19.97
N ALA A 32 8.53 -6.62 -19.05
CA ALA A 32 9.11 -5.33 -19.37
C ALA A 32 10.27 -4.97 -18.45
N ARG A 33 11.26 -4.23 -18.95
CA ARG A 33 12.40 -3.74 -18.16
C ARG A 33 12.34 -2.22 -18.03
N VAL A 34 12.60 -1.73 -16.83
CA VAL A 34 12.82 -0.30 -16.52
C VAL A 34 14.09 -0.21 -15.67
N GLY A 35 15.18 0.31 -16.26
CA GLY A 35 16.50 0.30 -15.61
C GLY A 35 16.90 -1.12 -15.17
N ASP A 36 17.24 -1.30 -13.89
CA ASP A 36 17.66 -2.59 -13.33
C ASP A 36 16.50 -3.49 -12.86
N THR A 37 15.26 -3.05 -13.03
CA THR A 37 14.06 -3.81 -12.62
C THR A 37 13.35 -4.39 -13.82
N VAL A 38 13.01 -5.67 -13.74
CA VAL A 38 12.18 -6.38 -14.72
C VAL A 38 10.83 -6.69 -14.07
N TYR A 39 9.77 -6.44 -14.83
CA TYR A 39 8.38 -6.65 -14.46
C TYR A 39 7.79 -7.77 -15.34
N ALA A 40 6.91 -8.57 -14.78
CA ALA A 40 6.14 -9.56 -15.52
C ALA A 40 4.66 -9.50 -15.17
N LEU A 41 3.81 -9.85 -16.13
CA LEU A 41 2.41 -10.15 -15.90
C LEU A 41 2.25 -11.65 -15.71
N LEU A 42 2.05 -12.10 -14.47
CA LEU A 42 1.91 -13.52 -14.15
C LEU A 42 0.47 -13.88 -13.80
N PRO A 43 0.01 -15.09 -14.14
CA PRO A 43 -1.31 -15.56 -13.75
C PRO A 43 -1.38 -15.81 -12.24
N GLY A 44 -2.46 -15.31 -11.62
CA GLY A 44 -2.87 -15.51 -10.24
C GLY A 44 -3.87 -16.66 -10.10
N ARG A 45 -4.78 -16.55 -9.12
CA ARG A 45 -5.86 -17.53 -8.93
C ARG A 45 -7.05 -17.18 -9.83
N GLY A 46 -7.60 -18.15 -10.56
CA GLY A 46 -8.70 -17.91 -11.50
C GLY A 46 -8.26 -17.01 -12.67
N GLU A 47 -9.13 -16.12 -13.11
CA GLU A 47 -8.89 -15.18 -14.22
C GLU A 47 -8.20 -13.89 -13.77
N THR A 48 -7.33 -13.98 -12.76
CA THR A 48 -6.61 -12.81 -12.22
C THR A 48 -5.15 -12.85 -12.62
N TYR A 49 -4.54 -11.68 -12.76
CA TYR A 49 -3.11 -11.54 -12.98
C TYR A 49 -2.49 -10.77 -11.83
N PHE A 50 -1.17 -10.81 -11.72
CA PHE A 50 -0.42 -9.95 -10.81
C PHE A 50 0.88 -9.47 -11.44
N LEU A 51 1.33 -8.31 -10.97
CA LEU A 51 2.64 -7.75 -11.31
C LEU A 51 3.71 -8.51 -10.53
N ALA A 52 4.65 -9.14 -11.21
CA ALA A 52 5.81 -9.75 -10.58
C ALA A 52 7.07 -8.94 -10.86
N THR A 53 8.03 -8.94 -9.94
CA THR A 53 9.28 -8.17 -10.10
C THR A 53 10.53 -9.01 -9.86
N ALA A 54 11.55 -8.70 -10.64
CA ALA A 54 12.93 -9.18 -10.50
C ALA A 54 13.88 -7.98 -10.62
N ARG A 55 15.02 -7.99 -9.93
CA ARG A 55 16.04 -6.93 -10.03
C ARG A 55 17.41 -7.49 -10.31
N ARG A 56 18.26 -6.65 -10.92
CA ARG A 56 19.69 -6.92 -11.17
C ARG A 56 19.96 -8.17 -12.03
N ILE A 57 19.06 -8.46 -12.97
CA ILE A 57 19.22 -9.53 -13.96
C ILE A 57 19.37 -8.89 -15.34
N ASN A 58 20.58 -8.91 -15.89
CA ASN A 58 20.90 -8.33 -17.18
C ASN A 58 21.05 -9.41 -18.25
N ARG A 59 19.91 -9.88 -18.78
CA ARG A 59 19.83 -10.82 -19.91
C ARG A 59 18.64 -10.46 -20.81
N PRO A 60 18.53 -10.95 -22.05
CA PRO A 60 17.39 -10.68 -22.93
C PRO A 60 16.03 -11.00 -22.29
N LEU A 61 14.99 -10.22 -22.62
CA LEU A 61 13.64 -10.41 -22.05
C LEU A 61 13.05 -11.79 -22.37
N GLU A 62 13.36 -12.32 -23.56
CA GLU A 62 12.96 -13.65 -24.03
C GLU A 62 13.55 -14.83 -23.24
N GLU A 63 14.54 -14.60 -22.39
CA GLU A 63 15.14 -15.65 -21.56
C GLU A 63 14.50 -15.76 -20.16
N PHE A 64 13.63 -14.81 -19.79
CA PHE A 64 13.00 -14.83 -18.47
C PHE A 64 11.98 -15.95 -18.33
N ARG A 65 11.95 -16.56 -17.15
CA ARG A 65 11.01 -17.59 -16.72
C ARG A 65 10.31 -17.13 -15.45
N ARG A 66 9.21 -17.80 -15.08
CA ARG A 66 8.46 -17.47 -13.88
C ARG A 66 9.33 -17.43 -12.61
N ASP A 67 10.23 -18.40 -12.45
CA ASP A 67 11.03 -18.59 -11.23
C ASP A 67 12.05 -17.48 -10.98
N ASP A 68 12.29 -16.61 -11.96
CA ASP A 68 13.20 -15.47 -11.81
C ASP A 68 12.56 -14.29 -11.06
N PHE A 69 11.23 -14.31 -10.91
CA PHE A 69 10.47 -13.24 -10.27
C PHE A 69 10.18 -13.62 -8.82
N TYR A 70 10.61 -12.76 -7.90
CA TYR A 70 10.49 -12.99 -6.46
C TYR A 70 9.61 -11.93 -5.76
N GLY A 71 9.33 -10.80 -6.41
CA GLY A 71 8.45 -9.76 -5.87
C GLY A 71 7.02 -9.87 -6.38
N HIS A 72 6.05 -9.48 -5.56
CA HIS A 72 4.61 -9.46 -5.89
C HIS A 72 4.05 -8.03 -5.72
N GLY A 73 3.82 -7.35 -6.85
CA GLY A 73 3.42 -5.94 -6.96
C GLY A 73 1.91 -5.69 -7.07
N GLY A 74 1.08 -6.67 -6.71
CA GLY A 74 -0.38 -6.52 -6.65
C GLY A 74 -1.11 -7.07 -7.89
N MET A 75 -2.44 -7.15 -7.79
CA MET A 75 -3.29 -7.72 -8.83
C MET A 75 -3.44 -6.76 -10.01
N LEU A 76 -3.51 -7.33 -11.22
CA LEU A 76 -3.74 -6.65 -12.47
C LEU A 76 -4.91 -7.32 -13.20
N ARG A 77 -5.67 -6.52 -13.95
CA ARG A 77 -6.83 -7.00 -14.71
C ARG A 77 -6.42 -7.65 -16.03
N ASP A 78 -5.45 -7.05 -16.71
CA ASP A 78 -5.10 -7.38 -18.09
C ASP A 78 -3.70 -6.84 -18.45
N GLU A 79 -3.29 -7.08 -19.70
CA GLU A 79 -2.02 -6.58 -20.24
C GLU A 79 -1.97 -5.06 -20.40
N ASP A 80 -3.10 -4.40 -20.64
CA ASP A 80 -3.16 -2.93 -20.71
C ASP A 80 -2.84 -2.31 -19.34
N ALA A 81 -3.39 -2.87 -18.26
CA ALA A 81 -3.07 -2.48 -16.89
C ALA A 81 -1.59 -2.74 -16.56
N PHE A 82 -1.02 -3.83 -17.06
CA PHE A 82 0.42 -4.10 -16.95
C PHE A 82 1.26 -3.03 -17.64
N ARG A 83 0.96 -2.72 -18.92
CA ARG A 83 1.67 -1.69 -19.69
C ARG A 83 1.58 -0.33 -19.01
N ALA A 84 0.39 0.07 -18.58
CA ALA A 84 0.19 1.33 -17.86
C ALA A 84 1.02 1.39 -16.57
N LYS A 85 1.07 0.28 -15.81
CA LYS A 85 1.86 0.20 -14.58
C LYS A 85 3.35 0.29 -14.85
N VAL A 86 3.87 -0.38 -15.88
CA VAL A 86 5.27 -0.31 -16.27
C VAL A 86 5.64 1.10 -16.71
N LEU A 87 4.82 1.77 -17.52
CA LEU A 87 5.06 3.15 -17.95
C LEU A 87 5.06 4.13 -16.76
N GLU A 88 4.18 3.94 -15.78
CA GLU A 88 4.21 4.70 -14.53
C GLU A 88 5.54 4.50 -13.77
N GLN A 89 6.04 3.26 -13.71
CA GLN A 89 7.35 2.96 -13.09
C GLN A 89 8.51 3.56 -13.88
N ALA A 90 8.43 3.61 -15.21
CA ALA A 90 9.42 4.26 -16.06
C ALA A 90 9.51 5.76 -15.81
N GLU A 91 8.37 6.46 -15.75
CA GLU A 91 8.36 7.88 -15.42
C GLU A 91 8.86 8.11 -13.99
N HIS A 92 8.43 7.28 -13.03
CA HIS A 92 8.94 7.35 -11.65
C HIS A 92 10.46 7.18 -11.57
N ALA A 93 11.04 6.21 -12.30
CA ALA A 93 12.48 6.00 -12.33
C ALA A 93 13.23 7.20 -12.95
N LYS A 94 12.67 7.80 -14.00
CA LYS A 94 13.21 9.01 -14.63
C LYS A 94 13.16 10.21 -13.68
N GLU A 95 12.03 10.44 -13.01
CA GLU A 95 11.89 11.50 -12.00
C GLU A 95 12.85 11.29 -10.82
N LEU A 96 13.00 10.06 -10.33
CA LEU A 96 13.97 9.73 -9.27
C LEU A 96 15.41 10.12 -9.65
N ARG A 97 15.83 9.84 -10.89
CA ARG A 97 17.16 10.25 -11.39
C ARG A 97 17.29 11.76 -11.43
N ALA A 98 16.23 12.48 -11.81
CA ALA A 98 16.22 13.94 -11.87
C ALA A 98 16.29 14.59 -10.47
N LEU A 99 15.70 13.97 -9.45
CA LEU A 99 15.73 14.45 -8.07
C LEU A 99 17.12 14.35 -7.43
N ASN A 100 18.01 13.50 -7.95
CA ASN A 100 19.41 13.36 -7.53
C ASN A 100 19.57 13.23 -5.99
N ARG A 101 18.69 12.43 -5.37
CA ARG A 101 18.74 12.14 -3.94
C ARG A 101 20.07 11.48 -3.58
N ARG A 102 20.63 11.84 -2.43
CA ARG A 102 21.95 11.35 -2.01
C ARG A 102 21.83 10.41 -0.83
N GLU A 103 22.31 9.18 -1.00
CA GLU A 103 22.46 8.25 0.11
C GLU A 103 23.71 8.59 0.93
N LEU A 104 23.58 8.48 2.24
CA LEU A 104 24.62 8.70 3.22
C LEU A 104 24.61 7.56 4.23
N HIS A 105 25.80 7.18 4.67
CA HIS A 105 25.93 6.39 5.89
C HIS A 105 25.58 7.27 7.08
N SER A 106 24.62 6.84 7.91
CA SER A 106 24.25 7.53 9.14
C SER A 106 24.19 6.54 10.29
N ARG A 107 24.48 7.03 11.50
CA ARG A 107 24.30 6.32 12.78
C ARG A 107 23.60 7.21 13.80
N GLU A 108 22.91 8.24 13.33
CA GLU A 108 22.16 9.14 14.20
C GLU A 108 21.06 8.38 14.94
N PHE A 109 20.79 8.79 16.17
CA PHE A 109 19.70 8.24 16.96
C PHE A 109 18.38 8.87 16.49
N THR A 110 17.52 8.03 15.94
CA THR A 110 16.15 8.36 15.54
C THR A 110 15.16 7.87 16.60
N PRO A 111 13.89 8.28 16.57
CA PRO A 111 12.85 7.72 17.42
C PRO A 111 12.69 6.19 17.29
N TRP A 112 13.10 5.61 16.16
CA TRP A 112 13.02 4.17 15.89
C TRP A 112 14.37 3.46 16.02
N GLY A 113 15.30 4.04 16.77
CA GLY A 113 16.63 3.50 17.02
C GLY A 113 17.72 4.11 16.15
N ALA A 114 18.90 3.49 16.15
CA ALA A 114 20.04 3.98 15.38
C ALA A 114 19.77 3.84 13.87
N SER A 115 20.00 4.93 13.13
CA SER A 115 19.97 4.92 11.67
C SER A 115 21.00 3.95 11.11
N GLN A 116 20.63 3.24 10.04
CA GLN A 116 21.51 2.38 9.25
C GLN A 116 21.90 3.04 7.92
N GLY A 117 21.24 4.14 7.58
CA GLY A 117 21.46 4.92 6.37
C GLY A 117 20.46 6.07 6.32
N ALA A 118 20.86 7.14 5.64
CA ALA A 118 20.00 8.28 5.38
C ALA A 118 19.98 8.60 3.89
N THR A 119 18.83 9.05 3.38
CA THR A 119 18.70 9.62 2.05
C THR A 119 18.40 11.10 2.20
N LEU A 120 19.27 11.96 1.67
CA LEU A 120 18.99 13.39 1.59
C LEU A 120 18.06 13.66 0.42
N TYR A 121 16.89 14.21 0.72
CA TYR A 121 15.89 14.63 -0.27
C TYR A 121 16.13 16.08 -0.68
N GLY A 122 16.57 16.92 0.26
CA GLY A 122 16.88 18.32 0.03
C GLY A 122 17.50 18.95 1.27
N GLU A 123 17.80 20.25 1.20
CA GLU A 123 18.33 20.98 2.36
C GLU A 123 17.34 20.93 3.54
N GLY A 124 17.81 20.36 4.65
CA GLY A 124 17.01 20.18 5.86
C GLY A 124 15.94 19.10 5.78
N VAL A 125 15.96 18.23 4.75
CA VAL A 125 15.01 17.11 4.59
C VAL A 125 15.76 15.82 4.34
N ALA A 126 15.74 14.91 5.31
CA ALA A 126 16.40 13.61 5.22
C ALA A 126 15.45 12.49 5.62
N PHE A 127 15.47 11.38 4.89
CA PHE A 127 14.84 10.14 5.31
C PHE A 127 15.88 9.25 5.98
N HIS A 128 15.59 8.71 7.15
CA HIS A 128 16.43 7.75 7.85
C HIS A 128 15.77 6.38 7.85
N SER A 129 16.55 5.35 7.49
CA SER A 129 16.15 3.95 7.66
C SER A 129 16.84 3.36 8.89
N THR A 130 16.12 2.54 9.65
CA THR A 130 16.61 1.76 10.78
C THR A 130 16.32 0.27 10.57
N ALA A 131 16.73 -0.58 11.51
CA ALA A 131 16.57 -2.03 11.38
C ALA A 131 15.11 -2.50 11.31
N SER A 132 14.17 -1.73 11.86
CA SER A 132 12.76 -2.12 11.95
C SER A 132 11.81 -1.13 11.28
N HIS A 133 12.27 0.09 11.01
CA HIS A 133 11.39 1.20 10.63
C HIS A 133 12.20 2.32 9.95
N GLY A 134 11.62 3.50 9.86
CA GLY A 134 12.24 4.67 9.29
C GLY A 134 11.34 5.89 9.39
N GLY A 135 11.84 6.99 8.86
CA GLY A 135 11.06 8.21 8.76
C GLY A 135 11.88 9.41 8.35
N PHE A 136 11.18 10.50 8.08
CA PHE A 136 11.77 11.77 7.73
C PHE A 136 12.16 12.56 8.98
N HIS A 137 13.31 13.22 8.89
CA HIS A 137 13.71 14.29 9.78
C HIS A 137 13.74 15.61 9.00
N LEU A 138 13.09 16.62 9.57
CA LEU A 138 13.14 17.99 9.09
C LEU A 138 14.01 18.84 10.01
N SER A 139 14.84 19.71 9.44
CA SER A 139 15.48 20.78 10.20
C SER A 139 14.42 21.68 10.85
N GLU A 140 14.79 22.46 11.85
CA GLU A 140 13.84 23.35 12.54
C GLU A 140 13.16 24.32 11.56
N GLU A 141 13.92 24.86 10.61
CA GLU A 141 13.43 25.77 9.58
C GLU A 141 12.42 25.08 8.66
N ARG A 142 12.74 23.88 8.16
CA ARG A 142 11.82 23.11 7.31
C ARG A 142 10.58 22.68 8.08
N ASN A 143 10.74 22.26 9.33
CA ASN A 143 9.63 21.86 10.17
C ASN A 143 8.66 23.04 10.45
N ALA A 144 9.15 24.28 10.44
CA ALA A 144 8.33 25.48 10.59
C ALA A 144 7.44 25.78 9.36
N GLU A 145 7.75 25.21 8.18
CA GLU A 145 6.93 25.34 6.97
C GLU A 145 5.72 24.39 6.97
N VAL A 146 5.77 23.30 7.75
CA VAL A 146 4.68 22.33 7.87
C VAL A 146 3.46 22.97 8.53
N ASP A 147 2.25 22.70 8.02
CA ASP A 147 0.99 23.17 8.63
C ASP A 147 0.94 22.81 10.11
N HIS A 148 0.60 23.80 10.95
CA HIS A 148 0.65 23.67 12.40
C HIS A 148 -0.17 22.50 12.96
N ARG A 149 -1.20 22.02 12.26
CA ARG A 149 -2.03 20.87 12.68
C ARG A 149 -1.30 19.54 12.59
N LEU A 150 -0.27 19.46 11.74
CA LEU A 150 0.47 18.24 11.43
C LEU A 150 1.93 18.30 11.86
N ARG A 151 2.42 19.51 12.16
CA ARG A 151 3.80 19.75 12.58
C ARG A 151 4.16 18.89 13.79
N ARG A 152 5.24 18.13 13.66
CA ARG A 152 5.79 17.29 14.74
C ARG A 152 6.83 18.02 15.56
N HIS A 153 6.77 17.84 16.87
CA HIS A 153 7.78 18.34 17.78
C HIS A 153 9.11 17.60 17.50
N LYS A 154 10.22 18.35 17.35
CA LYS A 154 11.54 17.86 16.91
C LYS A 154 11.62 17.32 15.48
N GLY A 155 10.62 17.55 14.63
CA GLY A 155 10.75 17.36 13.18
C GLY A 155 10.84 15.91 12.69
N TRP A 156 10.47 14.91 13.50
CA TRP A 156 10.43 13.51 13.07
C TRP A 156 9.04 13.12 12.57
N TYR A 157 9.00 12.47 11.40
CA TYR A 157 7.79 12.01 10.72
C TYR A 157 7.98 10.54 10.31
N GLU A 158 7.19 9.66 10.89
CA GLU A 158 7.10 8.21 10.62
C GLU A 158 6.84 7.85 9.13
N GLU A 159 7.39 6.74 8.65
CA GLU A 159 7.45 6.38 7.21
C GLU A 159 6.17 5.80 6.59
N ASP A 160 5.25 5.25 7.37
CA ASP A 160 4.02 4.61 6.88
C ASP A 160 2.92 5.64 6.63
N ALA A 161 2.80 6.61 7.55
CA ALA A 161 1.75 7.64 7.48
C ALA A 161 2.32 9.05 7.38
N GLU A 162 3.22 9.44 8.29
CA GLU A 162 3.57 10.85 8.49
C GLU A 162 4.47 11.42 7.39
N TRP A 163 5.17 10.57 6.65
CA TRP A 163 5.89 10.93 5.43
C TRP A 163 5.00 11.68 4.42
N ALA A 164 3.70 11.38 4.41
CA ALA A 164 2.74 12.07 3.55
C ALA A 164 2.64 13.55 3.89
N THR A 165 2.78 13.94 5.15
CA THR A 165 2.85 15.36 5.56
C THR A 165 4.08 16.03 4.96
N VAL A 166 5.23 15.35 4.97
CA VAL A 166 6.48 15.87 4.41
C VAL A 166 6.35 16.03 2.89
N ALA A 167 5.85 15.00 2.20
CA ALA A 167 5.66 15.03 0.75
C ALA A 167 4.66 16.08 0.28
N MET A 168 3.61 16.33 1.06
CA MET A 168 2.63 17.38 0.75
C MET A 168 3.14 18.78 1.04
N THR A 169 4.06 18.93 2.00
CA THR A 169 4.71 20.22 2.32
C THR A 169 5.80 20.56 1.31
N PHE A 170 6.58 19.58 0.86
CA PHE A 170 7.72 19.76 -0.05
C PHE A 170 7.57 18.94 -1.34
N PRO A 171 6.54 19.19 -2.16
CA PRO A 171 6.20 18.32 -3.29
C PRO A 171 7.33 18.18 -4.32
N ASP A 172 8.17 19.20 -4.48
CA ASP A 172 9.27 19.20 -5.47
C ASP A 172 10.40 18.23 -5.11
N LEU A 173 10.43 17.70 -3.89
CA LEU A 173 11.39 16.67 -3.47
C LEU A 173 10.92 15.25 -3.81
N PHE A 174 9.73 15.11 -4.37
CA PHE A 174 9.05 13.84 -4.62
C PHE A 174 8.61 13.69 -6.07
N THR A 175 8.67 12.45 -6.54
CA THR A 175 8.16 12.06 -7.86
C THR A 175 6.64 12.23 -7.94
N SER A 176 6.10 12.29 -9.15
CA SER A 176 4.65 12.32 -9.36
C SER A 176 3.95 11.10 -8.76
N LEU A 177 4.57 9.93 -8.83
CA LEU A 177 4.06 8.72 -8.19
C LEU A 177 4.01 8.85 -6.67
N GLU A 178 5.12 9.24 -6.05
CA GLU A 178 5.19 9.43 -4.59
C GLU A 178 4.19 10.50 -4.11
N ARG A 179 4.01 11.60 -4.86
CA ARG A 179 3.01 12.63 -4.53
C ARG A 179 1.58 12.09 -4.54
N ARG A 180 1.22 11.24 -5.51
CA ARG A 180 -0.11 10.60 -5.53
C ARG A 180 -0.29 9.64 -4.35
N SER A 181 0.73 8.85 -4.05
CA SER A 181 0.72 7.95 -2.89
C SER A 181 0.59 8.74 -1.58
N ALA A 182 1.36 9.82 -1.42
CA ALA A 182 1.30 10.71 -0.27
C ALA A 182 -0.09 11.34 -0.11
N ASP A 183 -0.70 11.83 -1.19
CA ASP A 183 -2.05 12.39 -1.13
C ASP A 183 -3.07 11.36 -0.64
N GLN A 184 -2.98 10.10 -1.11
CA GLN A 184 -3.85 9.03 -0.64
C GLN A 184 -3.59 8.66 0.83
N THR A 185 -2.32 8.45 1.22
CA THR A 185 -1.94 8.20 2.61
C THR A 185 -2.44 9.32 3.54
N PHE A 186 -2.31 10.57 3.11
CA PHE A 186 -2.78 11.72 3.88
C PHE A 186 -4.31 11.67 4.06
N LYS A 187 -5.08 11.46 2.99
CA LYS A 187 -6.55 11.29 3.08
C LYS A 187 -6.92 10.15 4.03
N ASP A 188 -6.18 9.06 3.98
CA ASP A 188 -6.43 7.86 4.78
C ASP A 188 -6.04 8.02 6.24
N SER A 189 -5.07 8.87 6.59
CA SER A 189 -4.58 9.06 7.96
C SER A 189 -5.15 10.32 8.65
N TRP A 190 -5.23 11.45 7.94
CA TRP A 190 -5.71 12.74 8.46
C TRP A 190 -6.74 13.39 7.53
N PRO A 191 -7.91 12.75 7.30
CA PRO A 191 -8.93 13.28 6.39
C PRO A 191 -9.36 14.70 6.76
N ASP A 192 -9.59 15.00 8.05
CA ASP A 192 -10.06 16.33 8.46
C ASP A 192 -9.04 17.44 8.17
N ALA A 193 -7.74 17.14 8.38
CA ALA A 193 -6.67 18.09 8.05
C ALA A 193 -6.53 18.25 6.53
N TRP A 194 -6.69 17.16 5.77
CA TRP A 194 -6.67 17.19 4.32
C TRP A 194 -7.79 18.09 3.77
N GLU A 195 -9.02 17.89 4.27
CA GLU A 195 -10.18 18.71 3.87
C GLU A 195 -10.01 20.17 4.23
N ALA A 196 -9.48 20.47 5.43
CA ALA A 196 -9.21 21.83 5.86
C ALA A 196 -8.15 22.54 5.00
N ILE A 197 -7.09 21.83 4.61
CA ILE A 197 -6.01 22.38 3.77
C ILE A 197 -6.45 22.51 2.31
N ARG A 198 -7.23 21.56 1.79
CA ARG A 198 -7.66 21.53 0.38
C ARG A 198 -8.99 22.25 0.13
N GLY A 199 -9.74 22.58 1.17
CA GLY A 199 -11.07 23.20 1.05
C GLY A 199 -12.10 22.30 0.34
N THR A 200 -11.88 20.99 0.33
CA THR A 200 -12.72 20.00 -0.37
C THR A 200 -13.11 18.90 0.61
N ILE A 201 -14.38 18.49 0.60
CA ILE A 201 -14.89 17.40 1.45
C ILE A 201 -14.72 16.08 0.70
N LEU A 202 -14.20 15.07 1.41
CA LEU A 202 -14.05 13.71 0.92
C LEU A 202 -15.38 12.98 0.98
N GLU A 203 -15.74 12.36 -0.14
CA GLU A 203 -16.91 11.50 -0.29
C GLU A 203 -16.67 10.09 0.32
N PRO A 204 -17.74 9.32 0.61
CA PRO A 204 -17.60 7.93 1.01
C PRO A 204 -16.73 7.12 0.05
N GLY A 205 -15.80 6.33 0.58
CA GLY A 205 -14.85 5.54 -0.21
C GLY A 205 -13.53 6.25 -0.51
N GLN A 206 -13.40 7.56 -0.27
CA GLN A 206 -12.19 8.32 -0.59
C GLN A 206 -11.16 8.40 0.54
N SER A 207 -11.54 8.00 1.77
CA SER A 207 -10.65 7.94 2.94
C SER A 207 -10.98 6.74 3.80
N PHE A 208 -9.98 5.90 4.06
CA PHE A 208 -10.07 4.77 4.96
C PHE A 208 -10.53 5.20 6.36
N GLU A 209 -9.90 6.22 6.95
CA GLU A 209 -10.22 6.67 8.30
C GLU A 209 -11.64 7.25 8.40
N LYS A 210 -12.06 8.03 7.40
CA LYS A 210 -13.41 8.61 7.39
C LYS A 210 -14.48 7.53 7.24
N ASP A 211 -14.26 6.57 6.34
CA ASP A 211 -15.14 5.41 6.17
C ASP A 211 -15.19 4.54 7.44
N ARG A 212 -14.03 4.34 8.09
CA ARG A 212 -13.91 3.62 9.36
C ARG A 212 -14.75 4.30 10.44
N ARG A 213 -14.60 5.62 10.62
CA ARG A 213 -15.39 6.40 11.58
C ARG A 213 -16.88 6.28 11.31
N ALA A 214 -17.30 6.43 10.05
CA ALA A 214 -18.70 6.30 9.65
C ALA A 214 -19.25 4.89 9.93
N PHE A 215 -18.45 3.84 9.70
CA PHE A 215 -18.81 2.46 10.05
C PHE A 215 -19.04 2.31 11.57
N HIS A 216 -18.08 2.69 12.41
CA HIS A 216 -18.23 2.57 13.86
C HIS A 216 -19.34 3.45 14.42
N GLN A 217 -19.60 4.62 13.83
CA GLN A 217 -20.72 5.46 14.23
C GLN A 217 -22.07 4.79 13.94
N ARG A 218 -22.22 4.17 12.76
CA ARG A 218 -23.44 3.43 12.40
C ARG A 218 -23.65 2.20 13.30
N HIS A 219 -22.56 1.54 13.68
CA HIS A 219 -22.58 0.30 14.45
C HIS A 219 -22.21 0.49 15.93
N ALA A 220 -22.40 1.69 16.47
CA ALA A 220 -21.97 2.04 17.82
C ALA A 220 -22.61 1.16 18.91
N GLU A 221 -23.86 0.75 18.70
CA GLU A 221 -24.62 -0.11 19.63
C GLU A 221 -24.60 -1.59 19.23
N ASP A 222 -24.03 -1.92 18.07
CA ASP A 222 -23.96 -3.30 17.58
C ASP A 222 -22.75 -4.03 18.16
N TRP A 223 -22.82 -5.37 18.19
CA TRP A 223 -21.71 -6.22 18.58
C TRP A 223 -20.75 -6.38 17.40
N ILE A 224 -19.55 -5.80 17.50
CA ILE A 224 -18.52 -5.92 16.47
C ILE A 224 -17.42 -6.84 16.96
N VAL A 225 -17.05 -7.83 16.14
CA VAL A 225 -16.03 -8.82 16.46
C VAL A 225 -14.66 -8.15 16.60
N ILE A 226 -14.02 -8.37 17.75
CA ILE A 226 -12.67 -7.89 18.06
C ILE A 226 -11.62 -9.01 18.04
N ALA A 227 -12.03 -10.27 18.22
CA ALA A 227 -11.15 -11.43 18.09
C ALA A 227 -11.93 -12.63 17.53
N ALA A 228 -11.27 -13.47 16.75
CA ALA A 228 -11.88 -14.65 16.15
C ALA A 228 -10.88 -15.80 16.08
N ILE A 229 -11.36 -17.02 16.27
CA ILE A 229 -10.61 -18.25 16.12
C ILE A 229 -11.51 -19.33 15.51
N ARG A 230 -10.96 -20.22 14.69
CA ARG A 230 -11.71 -21.42 14.28
C ARG A 230 -12.00 -22.26 15.52
N SER A 231 -13.23 -22.73 15.66
CA SER A 231 -13.60 -23.56 16.81
C SER A 231 -13.08 -24.98 16.65
N ASP A 232 -12.38 -25.49 17.67
CA ASP A 232 -12.07 -26.92 17.77
C ASP A 232 -13.24 -27.71 18.39
N HIS A 233 -14.21 -27.01 18.97
CA HIS A 233 -15.37 -27.60 19.63
C HIS A 233 -16.60 -27.71 18.72
N HIS A 234 -16.72 -26.81 17.73
CA HIS A 234 -17.83 -26.75 16.79
C HIS A 234 -17.29 -26.71 15.35
N SER A 235 -17.20 -27.89 14.72
CA SER A 235 -16.72 -28.00 13.35
C SER A 235 -17.56 -27.14 12.39
N GLY A 236 -16.91 -26.36 11.55
CA GLY A 236 -17.57 -25.44 10.61
C GLY A 236 -17.92 -24.07 11.20
N PHE A 237 -17.53 -23.76 12.44
CA PHE A 237 -17.77 -22.47 13.09
C PHE A 237 -16.49 -21.72 13.44
N VAL A 238 -16.65 -20.40 13.54
CA VAL A 238 -15.69 -19.45 14.09
C VAL A 238 -16.22 -18.99 15.45
N GLU A 239 -15.42 -19.22 16.49
CA GLU A 239 -15.63 -18.59 17.80
C GLU A 239 -15.18 -17.14 17.72
N THR A 240 -16.08 -16.23 18.01
CA THR A 240 -15.80 -14.79 17.99
C THR A 240 -15.99 -14.19 19.37
N ILE A 241 -15.16 -13.21 19.71
CA ILE A 241 -15.36 -12.29 20.83
C ILE A 241 -15.71 -10.94 20.22
N ALA A 242 -16.82 -10.37 20.64
CA ALA A 242 -17.31 -9.07 20.19
C ALA A 242 -17.57 -8.14 21.37
N THR A 243 -17.49 -6.84 21.09
CA THR A 243 -17.83 -5.77 22.03
C THR A 243 -18.79 -4.79 21.35
N ARG A 244 -19.57 -4.04 22.14
CA ARG A 244 -20.40 -2.97 21.59
C ARG A 244 -19.53 -1.92 20.89
N GLY A 245 -19.87 -1.58 19.65
CA GLY A 245 -19.14 -0.64 18.82
C GLY A 245 -17.71 -1.07 18.42
N GLY A 246 -17.29 -2.30 18.79
CA GLY A 246 -15.94 -2.81 18.52
C GLY A 246 -14.85 -2.20 19.40
N VAL A 247 -15.21 -1.62 20.54
CA VAL A 247 -14.26 -1.03 21.49
C VAL A 247 -13.36 -2.13 22.07
N ARG A 248 -12.04 -1.94 21.99
CA ARG A 248 -11.05 -2.84 22.61
C ARG A 248 -10.56 -2.22 23.93
N SER A 249 -11.26 -2.51 25.02
CA SER A 249 -10.89 -2.05 26.36
C SER A 249 -11.18 -3.16 27.38
N PRO A 250 -10.32 -3.36 28.40
CA PRO A 250 -10.62 -4.29 29.50
C PRO A 250 -11.90 -3.94 30.29
N SER A 251 -12.41 -2.72 30.13
CA SER A 251 -13.57 -2.20 30.86
C SER A 251 -14.90 -2.41 30.15
N VAL A 252 -14.92 -2.92 28.91
CA VAL A 252 -16.15 -3.13 28.15
C VAL A 252 -16.59 -4.58 28.23
N GLU A 253 -17.91 -4.81 28.19
CA GLU A 253 -18.45 -6.16 28.13
C GLU A 253 -18.00 -6.84 26.83
N GLU A 254 -17.29 -7.96 26.98
CA GLU A 254 -16.98 -8.89 25.91
C GLU A 254 -18.03 -9.99 25.90
N ARG A 255 -18.53 -10.32 24.70
CA ARG A 255 -19.48 -11.42 24.51
C ARG A 255 -19.00 -12.35 23.42
N ARG A 256 -19.19 -13.65 23.64
CA ARG A 256 -18.82 -14.68 22.66
C ARG A 256 -20.00 -15.08 21.80
N PHE A 257 -19.72 -15.34 20.53
CA PHE A 257 -20.69 -15.84 19.56
C PHE A 257 -20.08 -16.95 18.70
N LEU A 258 -20.91 -17.88 18.28
CA LEU A 258 -20.57 -18.84 17.22
C LEU A 258 -21.11 -18.32 15.89
N VAL A 259 -20.21 -18.09 14.96
CA VAL A 259 -20.52 -17.63 13.59
C VAL A 259 -20.19 -18.77 12.63
N PRO A 260 -21.10 -19.20 11.73
CA PRO A 260 -20.76 -20.16 10.69
C PRO A 260 -19.54 -19.69 9.90
N ALA A 261 -18.59 -20.58 9.62
CA ALA A 261 -17.36 -20.20 8.93
C ALA A 261 -17.59 -19.70 7.49
N SER A 262 -18.73 -20.06 6.88
CA SER A 262 -19.18 -19.52 5.59
C SER A 262 -19.60 -18.05 5.67
N ASP A 263 -20.05 -17.61 6.84
CA ASP A 263 -20.69 -16.32 7.05
C ASP A 263 -19.69 -15.30 7.60
N TYR A 264 -18.65 -15.78 8.30
CA TYR A 264 -17.62 -14.94 8.88
C TYR A 264 -16.70 -14.31 7.80
N ASP A 265 -17.04 -13.08 7.43
CA ASP A 265 -16.24 -12.22 6.56
C ASP A 265 -16.04 -10.85 7.26
N PRO A 266 -14.89 -10.62 7.93
CA PRO A 266 -14.66 -9.38 8.68
C PRO A 266 -14.57 -8.13 7.78
N ARG A 267 -14.62 -8.28 6.45
CA ARG A 267 -14.55 -7.17 5.48
C ARG A 267 -13.49 -6.14 5.87
N ARG A 268 -13.74 -4.86 5.57
CA ARG A 268 -12.77 -3.77 5.73
C ARG A 268 -12.67 -3.23 7.16
N PHE A 269 -13.77 -3.23 7.91
CA PHE A 269 -13.87 -2.54 9.21
C PHE A 269 -14.32 -3.42 10.38
N GLY A 270 -14.51 -4.72 10.16
CA GLY A 270 -14.94 -5.69 11.17
C GLY A 270 -16.22 -6.42 10.78
N PHE A 271 -16.45 -7.54 11.49
CA PHE A 271 -17.68 -8.32 11.36
C PHE A 271 -18.69 -7.85 12.40
N VAL A 272 -19.88 -7.46 11.94
CA VAL A 272 -21.00 -7.11 12.83
C VAL A 272 -21.83 -8.37 13.08
N ILE A 273 -22.03 -8.70 14.34
CA ILE A 273 -22.86 -9.84 14.75
C ILE A 273 -24.32 -9.50 14.52
N ASP A 274 -24.98 -10.28 13.66
CA ASP A 274 -26.45 -10.39 13.64
C ASP A 274 -26.93 -11.27 14.83
N PRO A 275 -27.62 -10.72 15.84
CA PRO A 275 -28.08 -11.49 17.01
C PRO A 275 -29.24 -12.46 16.71
N VAL A 276 -29.88 -12.36 15.54
CA VAL A 276 -30.91 -13.30 15.09
C VAL A 276 -30.27 -14.55 14.49
N GLN A 277 -29.15 -14.39 13.80
CA GLN A 277 -28.46 -15.49 13.10
C GLN A 277 -27.31 -16.09 13.91
N HIS A 278 -26.64 -15.30 14.75
CA HIS A 278 -25.47 -15.72 15.52
C HIS A 278 -25.80 -15.86 17.01
N GLY A 279 -25.80 -17.10 17.48
CA GLY A 279 -26.07 -17.40 18.88
C GLY A 279 -24.93 -16.99 19.81
N VAL A 280 -25.28 -16.47 20.98
CA VAL A 280 -24.33 -16.28 22.10
C VAL A 280 -23.77 -17.64 22.51
N TYR A 281 -22.47 -17.68 22.81
CA TYR A 281 -21.76 -18.92 23.09
C TYR A 281 -21.06 -18.94 24.47
N ASP A 282 -21.60 -19.76 25.38
CA ASP A 282 -21.10 -19.93 26.75
C ASP A 282 -20.40 -21.28 27.00
N GLY A 283 -20.10 -22.02 25.93
CA GLY A 283 -19.46 -23.33 25.98
C GLY A 283 -17.92 -23.31 26.07
N PRO A 284 -17.25 -24.48 25.98
CA PRO A 284 -15.79 -24.60 25.94
C PRO A 284 -15.16 -23.69 24.89
N SER A 285 -14.00 -23.11 25.18
CA SER A 285 -13.37 -22.09 24.35
C SER A 285 -12.08 -22.62 23.72
N SER A 286 -11.89 -22.36 22.43
CA SER A 286 -10.58 -22.50 21.77
C SER A 286 -9.64 -21.33 22.08
N PHE A 287 -10.12 -20.24 22.67
CA PHE A 287 -9.27 -19.15 23.15
C PHE A 287 -8.46 -19.54 24.39
N VAL A 288 -7.13 -19.47 24.28
CA VAL A 288 -6.20 -19.76 25.39
C VAL A 288 -6.42 -18.77 26.54
N GLY A 289 -6.62 -19.29 27.75
CA GLY A 289 -6.74 -18.47 28.97
C GLY A 289 -8.15 -17.96 29.29
N TRP A 290 -9.16 -18.24 28.45
CA TRP A 290 -10.53 -17.84 28.73
C TRP A 290 -11.12 -18.69 29.87
N ARG A 291 -11.40 -18.06 31.02
CA ARG A 291 -12.16 -18.66 32.13
C ARG A 291 -13.42 -17.83 32.35
N ARG A 292 -14.54 -18.52 32.54
CA ARG A 292 -15.85 -17.91 32.87
C ARG A 292 -15.74 -16.93 34.03
#